data_AF-A0A1R4HRK8-F1
#
_entry.id   AF-A0A1R4HRK8-F1
#
_cell.length_a   1.000
_cell.length_b   1.000
_cell.length_c   1.000
_cell.angle_alpha   90.00
_cell.angle_beta   90.00
_cell.angle_gamma   90.00
#
_symmetry.space_group_name_H-M   'P 1'
#
loop_
_entity.id
_entity.type
_entity.pdbx_description
1 polymer ?
#
loop_
_entity_poly.entity_id
_entity_poly.type
_entity_poly.pdbx_seq_one_letter_code
_entity_poly.pdbx_strand_id
1 'polypeptide(L)'
;MTVRTIVIVAAGALLAACGSKPPELPPPPAINVYQCATPTGMTERERQPLPPMGDYSQADVALFITDLHQWGARGWLRVARIREHADKCAQSAEDDDND
;
A
#
# COMPACT_ATOMS: atom_id res chain seq x y z
N MET A 1 14.65 -42.41 -43.48
CA MET A 1 14.99 -41.08 -42.92
C MET A 1 15.89 -41.29 -41.71
N THR A 2 17.15 -40.94 -41.86
CA THR A 2 18.25 -41.22 -40.91
C THR A 2 18.12 -40.39 -39.64
N VAL A 3 18.40 -40.98 -38.46
CA VAL A 3 18.37 -40.36 -37.12
C VAL A 3 18.92 -38.92 -37.07
N ARG A 4 19.91 -38.62 -37.90
CA ARG A 4 20.50 -37.29 -38.12
C ARG A 4 19.48 -36.17 -38.45
N THR A 5 18.47 -36.43 -39.28
CA THR A 5 17.45 -35.42 -39.62
C THR A 5 16.49 -35.15 -38.47
N ILE A 6 16.21 -36.16 -37.63
CA ILE A 6 15.34 -36.00 -36.44
C ILE A 6 16.02 -35.11 -35.40
N VAL A 7 17.33 -35.31 -35.17
CA VAL A 7 18.10 -34.50 -34.22
C VAL A 7 18.17 -33.03 -34.65
N ILE A 8 18.31 -32.75 -35.94
CA ILE A 8 18.39 -31.38 -36.47
C ILE A 8 17.04 -30.64 -36.30
N VAL A 9 15.92 -31.32 -36.60
CA VAL A 9 14.58 -30.72 -36.44
C VAL A 9 14.27 -30.46 -34.96
N ALA A 10 14.61 -31.41 -34.08
CA ALA A 10 14.41 -31.23 -32.64
C ALA A 10 15.25 -30.09 -32.06
N ALA A 11 16.51 -29.96 -32.47
CA ALA A 11 17.38 -28.86 -32.05
C ALA A 11 16.86 -27.50 -32.54
N GLY A 12 16.38 -27.43 -33.79
CA GLY A 12 15.80 -26.20 -34.36
C GLY A 12 14.54 -25.73 -33.61
N ALA A 13 13.67 -26.66 -33.20
CA ALA A 13 12.46 -26.33 -32.44
C ALA A 13 12.78 -25.79 -31.02
N LEU A 14 13.82 -26.33 -30.37
CA LEU A 14 14.26 -25.86 -29.05
C LEU A 14 14.90 -24.47 -29.09
N LEU A 15 15.65 -24.16 -30.15
CA LEU A 15 16.28 -22.84 -30.34
C LEU A 15 15.25 -21.75 -30.67
N ALA A 16 14.17 -22.08 -31.39
CA ALA A 16 13.11 -21.12 -31.71
C ALA A 16 12.29 -20.69 -30.47
N ALA A 17 12.16 -21.58 -29.47
CA ALA A 17 11.43 -21.31 -28.24
C ALA A 17 12.12 -20.29 -27.30
N CYS A 18 13.45 -20.10 -27.41
CA CYS A 18 14.17 -19.08 -26.64
C CYS A 18 14.19 -17.70 -27.31
N GLY A 19 13.73 -17.58 -28.56
CA GLY A 19 13.66 -16.30 -29.29
C GLY A 19 12.30 -15.59 -29.20
N SER A 20 11.29 -16.24 -28.64
CA SER A 20 9.96 -15.64 -28.52
C SER A 20 9.95 -14.58 -27.42
N LYS A 21 9.89 -13.30 -27.81
CA LYS A 21 9.52 -12.21 -26.89
C LYS A 21 8.16 -12.59 -26.27
N PRO A 22 8.04 -12.67 -24.93
CA PRO A 22 6.75 -12.91 -24.28
C PRO A 22 5.74 -11.88 -24.77
N PRO A 23 4.45 -12.24 -24.89
CA PRO A 23 3.41 -11.27 -25.23
C PRO A 23 3.51 -10.09 -24.27
N GLU A 24 3.46 -8.89 -24.83
CA GLU A 24 3.50 -7.66 -24.04
C GLU A 24 2.28 -7.68 -23.12
N LEU A 25 2.53 -7.61 -21.81
CA LEU A 25 1.45 -7.53 -20.83
C LEU A 25 0.63 -6.27 -21.12
N PRO A 26 -0.69 -6.31 -20.95
CA PRO A 26 -1.49 -5.10 -21.05
C PRO A 26 -0.91 -4.04 -20.09
N PRO A 27 -0.86 -2.76 -20.49
CA PRO A 27 -0.42 -1.70 -19.61
C PRO A 27 -1.30 -1.73 -18.34
N PRO A 28 -0.72 -1.56 -17.15
CA PRO A 28 -1.52 -1.49 -15.93
C PRO A 28 -2.52 -0.34 -16.06
N PRO A 29 -3.73 -0.48 -15.48
CA PRO A 29 -4.71 0.60 -15.50
C PRO A 29 -4.08 1.86 -14.92
N ALA A 30 -4.44 3.02 -15.47
CA ALA A 30 -3.98 4.30 -14.96
C ALA A 30 -4.56 4.50 -13.55
N ILE A 31 -3.77 4.21 -12.52
CA ILE A 31 -4.19 4.40 -11.13
C ILE A 31 -4.24 5.91 -10.87
N ASN A 32 -5.44 6.45 -10.71
CA ASN A 32 -5.62 7.85 -10.36
C ASN A 32 -5.45 8.01 -8.84
N VAL A 33 -4.20 8.10 -8.38
CA VAL A 33 -3.81 8.18 -6.96
C VAL A 33 -4.47 9.37 -6.24
N TYR A 34 -5.03 10.32 -6.98
CA TYR A 34 -5.64 11.54 -6.47
C TYR A 34 -7.13 11.42 -6.16
N GLN A 35 -7.86 10.43 -6.70
CA GLN A 35 -9.33 10.38 -6.56
C GLN A 35 -9.76 10.19 -5.10
N CYS A 36 -9.04 9.35 -4.34
CA CYS A 36 -9.31 9.07 -2.93
C CYS A 36 -8.21 9.55 -1.99
N ALA A 37 -7.45 10.57 -2.42
CA ALA A 37 -6.44 11.17 -1.57
C ALA A 37 -7.07 11.76 -0.31
N THR A 38 -6.57 11.34 0.85
CA THR A 38 -7.06 11.83 2.14
C THR A 38 -6.77 13.32 2.28
N PRO A 39 -7.74 14.15 2.73
CA PRO A 39 -7.53 15.58 2.94
C PRO A 39 -6.38 15.85 3.91
N THR A 40 -5.61 16.92 3.66
CA THR A 40 -4.44 17.29 4.48
C THR A 40 -4.76 17.43 5.97
N GLY A 41 -5.94 17.97 6.30
CA GLY A 41 -6.39 18.11 7.70
C GLY A 41 -6.66 16.78 8.43
N MET A 42 -6.89 15.67 7.71
CA MET A 42 -7.03 14.34 8.33
C MET A 42 -5.68 13.67 8.59
N THR A 43 -4.64 14.05 7.84
CA THR A 43 -3.28 13.50 7.95
C THR A 43 -2.35 14.33 8.84
N GLU A 44 -2.83 15.46 9.37
CA GLU A 44 -2.02 16.33 10.22
C GLU A 44 -1.50 15.55 11.43
N ARG A 45 -0.21 15.72 11.75
CA ARG A 45 0.43 15.00 12.84
C ARG A 45 0.15 15.70 14.16
N GLU A 46 -0.57 15.02 15.04
CA GLU A 46 -0.68 15.46 16.44
C GLU A 46 0.67 15.27 17.15
N ARG A 47 1.11 16.30 17.86
CA ARG A 47 2.36 16.25 18.62
C ARG A 47 2.27 15.13 19.67
N GLN A 48 3.24 14.23 19.66
CA GLN A 48 3.36 13.19 20.68
C GLN A 48 3.76 13.80 22.03
N PRO A 49 3.25 13.28 23.16
CA PRO A 49 3.76 13.61 24.49
C PRO A 49 5.28 13.38 24.56
N LEU A 50 6.00 14.31 25.18
CA LEU A 50 7.43 14.17 25.39
C LEU A 50 7.70 13.34 26.65
N PRO A 51 8.68 12.42 26.64
CA PRO A 51 9.06 11.70 27.84
C PRO A 51 9.60 12.67 28.90
N PRO A 52 9.44 12.36 30.20
CA PRO A 52 10.09 13.14 31.26
C PRO A 52 11.61 13.05 31.12
N MET A 53 12.31 14.14 31.42
CA MET A 53 13.75 14.30 31.22
C MET A 53 14.42 14.74 32.53
N GLY A 54 15.67 14.32 32.74
CA GLY A 54 16.44 14.65 33.96
C GLY A 54 16.05 13.78 35.16
N ASP A 55 16.04 14.37 36.35
CA ASP A 55 15.57 13.70 37.56
C ASP A 55 14.04 13.68 37.56
N TYR A 56 13.45 12.55 37.22
CA TYR A 56 12.00 12.35 37.22
C TYR A 56 11.56 11.34 38.28
N SER A 57 10.35 11.53 38.79
CA SER A 57 9.72 10.64 39.76
C SER A 57 8.87 9.56 39.09
N GLN A 58 8.41 8.58 39.88
CA GLN A 58 7.43 7.60 39.40
C GLN A 58 6.10 8.27 39.00
N ALA A 59 5.71 9.35 39.66
CA ALA A 59 4.49 10.07 39.34
C ALA A 59 4.57 10.72 37.94
N ASP A 60 5.74 11.27 37.58
CA ASP A 60 5.96 11.86 36.26
C ASP A 60 5.84 10.81 35.15
N VAL A 61 6.36 9.60 35.39
CA VAL A 61 6.21 8.47 34.48
C VAL A 61 4.74 8.06 34.33
N ALA A 62 3.99 8.00 35.43
CA ALA A 62 2.57 7.62 35.40
C ALA A 62 1.73 8.64 34.60
N LEU A 63 2.00 9.93 34.76
CA LEU A 63 1.36 10.99 33.97
C LEU A 63 1.72 10.87 32.49
N PHE A 64 3.01 10.71 32.17
CA PHE A 64 3.46 10.53 30.79
C PHE A 64 2.80 9.32 30.12
N ILE A 65 2.73 8.17 30.80
CA ILE A 65 2.09 6.97 30.24
C ILE A 65 0.59 7.20 30.01
N THR A 66 -0.09 7.92 30.90
CA THR A 66 -1.51 8.26 30.75
C THR A 66 -1.72 9.13 29.51
N ASP A 67 -0.92 10.20 29.36
CA ASP A 67 -0.98 11.09 28.19
C ASP A 67 -0.66 10.35 26.89
N LEU A 68 0.33 9.45 26.94
CA LEU A 68 0.71 8.62 25.79
C LEU A 68 -0.41 7.68 25.36
N HIS A 69 -1.12 7.05 26.32
CA HIS A 69 -2.28 6.20 26.01
C HIS A 69 -3.40 7.00 25.35
N GLN A 70 -3.72 8.17 25.88
CA GLN A 70 -4.76 9.02 25.32
C GLN A 70 -4.39 9.51 23.91
N TRP A 71 -3.14 9.93 23.73
CA TRP A 71 -2.61 10.32 22.41
C TRP A 71 -2.69 9.16 21.41
N GLY A 72 -2.29 7.95 21.82
CA GLY A 72 -2.37 6.75 20.98
C GLY A 72 -3.81 6.40 20.60
N ALA A 73 -4.75 6.46 21.55
CA ALA A 73 -6.17 6.20 21.30
C ALA A 73 -6.76 7.19 20.28
N ARG A 74 -6.46 8.48 20.41
CA ARG A 74 -6.87 9.50 19.41
C ARG A 74 -6.23 9.25 18.04
N GLY A 75 -4.97 8.81 18.01
CA GLY A 75 -4.27 8.42 16.78
C GLY A 75 -4.99 7.29 16.03
N TRP A 76 -5.36 6.22 16.73
CA TRP A 76 -6.11 5.11 16.14
C TRP A 76 -7.49 5.51 15.62
N LEU A 77 -8.22 6.37 16.35
CA LEU A 77 -9.49 6.93 15.89
C LEU A 77 -9.33 7.77 14.61
N ARG A 78 -8.20 8.47 14.45
CA ARG A 78 -7.89 9.22 13.23
C ARG A 78 -7.65 8.28 12.04
N VAL A 79 -6.86 7.23 12.24
CA VAL A 79 -6.62 6.19 11.22
C VAL A 79 -7.93 5.52 10.78
N ALA A 80 -8.82 5.20 11.73
CA ALA A 80 -10.13 4.63 11.41
C ALA A 80 -10.97 5.55 10.51
N ARG A 81 -10.98 6.87 10.79
CA ARG A 81 -11.68 7.86 9.95
C ARG A 81 -11.07 8.01 8.55
N ILE A 82 -9.74 7.94 8.44
CA ILE A 82 -9.06 7.96 7.14
C ILE A 82 -9.49 6.75 6.30
N ARG A 83 -9.57 5.57 6.93
CA ARG A 83 -10.05 4.35 6.27
C ARG A 83 -11.50 4.49 5.83
N GLU A 84 -12.38 4.96 6.71
CA GLU A 84 -13.78 5.21 6.37
C GLU A 84 -13.94 6.17 5.18
N HIS A 85 -13.12 7.22 5.12
CA HIS A 85 -13.11 8.15 4.00
C HIS A 85 -12.67 7.47 2.69
N ALA A 86 -11.61 6.66 2.75
CA ALA A 86 -11.13 5.92 1.58
C ALA A 86 -12.19 4.92 1.07
N ASP A 87 -12.83 4.18 1.97
CA ASP A 87 -13.87 3.20 1.64
C ASP A 87 -15.08 3.89 0.98
N LYS A 88 -15.52 5.05 1.50
CA LYS A 88 -16.62 5.83 0.89
C LYS A 88 -16.26 6.37 -0.48
N CYS A 89 -15.04 6.88 -0.64
CA CYS A 89 -14.58 7.38 -1.94
C CYS A 89 -14.53 6.27 -3.00
N ALA A 90 -14.03 5.09 -2.62
CA ALA A 90 -13.98 3.94 -3.53
C ALA A 90 -15.39 3.51 -3.98
N GLN A 91 -16.35 3.46 -3.04
CA GLN A 91 -17.75 3.14 -3.37
C GLN A 91 -18.36 4.16 -4.33
N SER A 92 -18.19 5.45 -4.08
CA SER A 92 -18.73 6.49 -4.98
C SER A 92 -18.11 6.44 -6.38
N ALA A 93 -16.83 6.05 -6.50
CA ALA A 93 -16.19 5.89 -7.80
C ALA A 93 -16.74 4.67 -8.58
N GLU A 94 -17.08 3.59 -7.89
CA GLU A 94 -17.71 2.41 -8.51
C GLU A 94 -19.15 2.68 -8.95
N ASP A 95 -19.89 3.51 -8.22
CA ASP A 95 -21.25 3.91 -8.57
C ASP A 95 -21.28 4.83 -9.81
N ASP A 96 -20.34 5.79 -9.91
CA ASP A 96 -20.22 6.71 -11.06
C ASP A 96 -19.82 5.99 -12.38
N ASP A 97 -19.13 4.84 -12.31
CA ASP A 97 -18.73 4.04 -13.49
C ASP A 97 -19.86 3.12 -14.01
N ASN A 98 -20.96 2.94 -13.25
CA ASN A 98 -22.07 2.06 -13.59
C ASN A 98 -23.33 2.79 -14.15
N ASP A 99 -23.31 4.12 -14.23
CA ASP A 99 -24.32 4.97 -14.88
C ASP A 99 -23.84 5.47 -16.27
#